data_AF-F2I6K7-F1
#
_entry.id   AF-F2I6K7-F1
#
_cell.length_a   1.000
_cell.length_b   1.000
_cell.length_c   1.000
_cell.angle_alpha   90.00
_cell.angle_beta   90.00
_cell.angle_gamma   90.00
#
_symmetry.space_group_name_H-M   'P 1'
#
loop_
_entity.id
_entity.type
_entity.pdbx_description
1 polymer ?
#
loop_
_entity_poly.entity_id
_entity_poly.type
_entity_poly.pdbx_seq_one_letter_code
_entity_poly.pdbx_strand_id
1 'polypeptide(L)'
;MKHLDRTFFPHLLGSLLALIPFALICLTAAIHPAFIQGADQAIGGALFAWGPQWWQTLVTYFTEMGTTVYIIIAALIISAILYYFRYRFLGIWFSSQLILGVLLGNQSIKYIVKRPRPSFIQPLIEQGGYSFPSAHSMGSVLMYGGLCLIAFYFIRSYKKRQILGIATGILCLAIALSRVYLGVHYFSDIVAGLSLGVAWLSLSSTLLPAFPRAIKDEPADPDDSQATATKDDQARAEQTKEKSGPKLHVIQSKSEDPGTQDRFITSLDTAEGQDLADDLEKLEAEPDPSDDNED
;
A
#
# COMPACT_ATOMS: atom_id res chain seq x y z
N MET A 1 18.46 -12.90 27.00
CA MET A 1 17.26 -13.77 27.11
C MET A 1 15.96 -13.04 26.82
N LYS A 2 15.59 -11.94 27.52
CA LYS A 2 14.30 -11.22 27.31
C LYS A 2 13.98 -10.74 25.88
N HIS A 3 14.98 -10.57 25.01
CA HIS A 3 14.78 -10.17 23.61
C HIS A 3 14.52 -11.34 22.65
N LEU A 4 14.97 -12.56 22.98
CA LEU A 4 14.70 -13.75 22.16
C LEU A 4 13.21 -14.15 22.27
N ASP A 5 12.64 -14.07 23.47
CA ASP A 5 11.28 -14.57 23.74
C ASP A 5 10.18 -13.79 23.00
N ARG A 6 10.40 -12.50 22.71
CA ARG A 6 9.34 -11.60 22.20
C ARG A 6 9.01 -11.80 20.72
N THR A 7 9.95 -12.24 19.90
CA THR A 7 9.70 -12.54 18.48
C THR A 7 9.63 -14.05 18.26
N PHE A 8 10.45 -14.83 18.95
CA PHE A 8 10.54 -16.27 18.73
C PHE A 8 9.23 -17.00 19.04
N PHE A 9 8.67 -16.81 20.24
CA PHE A 9 7.49 -17.56 20.70
C PHE A 9 6.23 -17.32 19.84
N PRO A 10 5.82 -16.08 19.50
CA PRO A 10 4.63 -15.87 18.68
C PRO A 10 4.79 -16.43 17.26
N HIS A 11 5.97 -16.33 16.66
CA HIS A 11 6.24 -16.89 15.34
C HIS A 11 6.26 -18.42 15.35
N LEU A 12 6.83 -19.04 16.38
CA LEU A 12 6.78 -20.49 16.58
C LEU A 12 5.35 -20.99 16.82
N LEU A 13 4.60 -20.32 17.70
CA LEU A 13 3.20 -20.66 17.95
C LEU A 13 2.37 -20.52 16.68
N GLY A 14 2.55 -19.42 15.93
CA GLY A 14 1.91 -19.23 14.62
C GLY A 14 2.25 -20.34 13.63
N SER A 15 3.51 -20.82 13.63
CA SER A 15 3.93 -21.96 12.81
C SER A 15 3.18 -23.25 13.17
N LEU A 16 3.09 -23.57 14.47
CA LEU A 16 2.39 -24.77 14.95
C LEU A 16 0.89 -24.72 14.64
N LEU A 17 0.25 -23.56 14.85
CA LEU A 17 -1.16 -23.37 14.51
C LEU A 17 -1.41 -23.50 13.00
N ALA A 18 -0.50 -22.97 12.18
CA ALA A 18 -0.60 -23.09 10.72
C ALA A 18 -0.43 -24.53 10.22
N LEU A 19 0.15 -25.45 11.00
CA LEU A 19 0.24 -26.87 10.64
C LEU A 19 -1.04 -27.65 10.92
N ILE A 20 -1.98 -27.12 11.73
CA ILE A 20 -3.21 -27.83 12.09
C ILE A 20 -4.01 -28.26 10.84
N PRO A 21 -4.31 -27.39 9.85
CA PRO A 21 -5.07 -27.80 8.69
C PRO A 21 -4.32 -28.83 7.84
N PHE A 22 -3.00 -28.71 7.72
CA PHE A 22 -2.17 -29.70 7.04
C PHE A 22 -2.27 -31.08 7.71
N ALA A 23 -2.12 -31.12 9.04
CA ALA A 23 -2.22 -32.36 9.82
C ALA A 23 -3.62 -32.98 9.72
N LEU A 24 -4.67 -32.17 9.81
CA LEU A 24 -6.05 -32.63 9.66
C LEU A 24 -6.31 -33.22 8.27
N ILE A 25 -5.80 -32.60 7.20
CA ILE A 25 -5.94 -33.14 5.84
C ILE A 25 -5.22 -34.48 5.71
N CYS A 26 -3.97 -34.57 6.19
CA CYS A 26 -3.21 -35.82 6.16
C CYS A 26 -3.89 -36.93 6.97
N LEU A 27 -4.38 -36.62 8.17
CA LEU A 27 -5.08 -37.56 9.04
C LEU A 27 -6.39 -38.02 8.41
N THR A 28 -7.18 -37.10 7.87
CA THR A 28 -8.46 -37.42 7.22
C THR A 28 -8.23 -38.21 5.93
N ALA A 29 -7.18 -37.91 5.16
CA ALA A 29 -6.83 -38.70 3.97
C ALA A 29 -6.39 -40.13 4.33
N ALA A 30 -5.75 -40.32 5.49
CA ALA A 30 -5.34 -41.63 5.98
C ALA A 30 -6.52 -42.47 6.53
N ILE A 31 -7.45 -41.84 7.25
CA ILE A 31 -8.55 -42.55 7.94
C ILE A 31 -9.83 -42.62 7.06
N HIS A 32 -10.13 -41.55 6.33
CA HIS A 32 -11.36 -41.37 5.55
C HIS A 32 -11.08 -40.94 4.10
N PRO A 33 -10.40 -41.78 3.30
CA PRO A 33 -10.00 -41.43 1.92
C PRO A 33 -11.20 -41.11 1.02
N ALA A 34 -12.31 -41.83 1.15
CA ALA A 34 -13.52 -41.60 0.36
C ALA A 34 -14.15 -40.22 0.64
N PHE A 35 -14.12 -39.77 1.90
CA PHE A 35 -14.62 -38.44 2.27
C PHE A 35 -13.78 -37.34 1.63
N ILE A 36 -12.45 -37.42 1.74
CA ILE A 36 -11.55 -36.43 1.12
C ILE A 36 -11.73 -36.39 -0.39
N GLN A 37 -11.80 -37.55 -1.05
CA GLN A 37 -12.03 -37.62 -2.49
C GLN A 37 -13.37 -37.03 -2.90
N GLY A 38 -14.46 -37.34 -2.18
CA GLY A 38 -15.78 -36.79 -2.45
C GLY A 38 -15.83 -35.27 -2.26
N ALA A 39 -15.24 -34.75 -1.18
CA ALA A 39 -15.14 -33.31 -0.93
C ALA A 39 -14.33 -32.60 -2.02
N ASP A 40 -13.19 -33.16 -2.41
CA ASP A 40 -12.33 -32.61 -3.45
C ASP A 40 -13.00 -32.62 -4.84
N GLN A 41 -13.78 -33.66 -5.16
CA GLN A 41 -14.54 -33.71 -6.41
C GLN A 41 -15.69 -32.70 -6.42
N ALA A 42 -16.43 -32.58 -5.31
CA ALA A 42 -17.52 -31.62 -5.19
C ALA A 42 -17.02 -30.17 -5.33
N ILE A 43 -15.95 -29.82 -4.59
CA ILE A 43 -15.36 -28.47 -4.64
C ILE A 43 -14.69 -28.23 -5.99
N GLY A 44 -13.93 -29.22 -6.50
CA GLY A 44 -13.26 -29.13 -7.80
C GLY A 44 -14.26 -28.91 -8.93
N GLY A 45 -15.36 -29.67 -8.97
CA GLY A 45 -16.41 -29.53 -9.97
C GLY A 45 -17.10 -28.16 -9.94
N ALA A 46 -17.29 -27.57 -8.75
CA ALA A 46 -17.89 -26.25 -8.61
C ALA A 46 -16.95 -25.11 -9.05
N LEU A 47 -15.64 -25.27 -8.86
CA LEU A 47 -14.64 -24.22 -9.13
C LEU A 47 -13.96 -24.34 -10.49
N PHE A 48 -14.11 -25.46 -11.19
CA PHE A 48 -13.43 -25.73 -12.44
C PHE A 48 -13.99 -24.90 -13.61
N ALA A 49 -13.08 -24.23 -14.33
CA ALA A 49 -13.27 -23.66 -15.67
C ALA A 49 -14.56 -22.83 -15.91
N TRP A 50 -15.15 -22.24 -14.87
CA TRP A 50 -16.34 -21.41 -15.03
C TRP A 50 -15.99 -20.01 -15.56
N GLY A 51 -16.94 -19.38 -16.25
CA GLY A 51 -16.83 -17.99 -16.66
C GLY A 51 -16.22 -17.75 -18.05
N PRO A 52 -16.22 -16.48 -18.48
CA PRO A 52 -15.81 -16.06 -19.82
C PRO A 52 -14.29 -16.11 -20.04
N GLN A 53 -13.85 -15.99 -21.30
CA GLN A 53 -12.43 -16.10 -21.67
C GLN A 53 -11.52 -15.11 -20.91
N TRP A 54 -11.97 -13.87 -20.69
CA TRP A 54 -11.17 -12.87 -19.96
C TRP A 54 -10.87 -13.30 -18.52
N TRP A 55 -11.76 -14.08 -17.90
CA TRP A 55 -11.56 -14.62 -16.56
C TRP A 55 -10.49 -15.72 -16.57
N GLN A 56 -10.53 -16.62 -17.55
CA GLN A 56 -9.50 -17.64 -17.74
C GLN A 56 -8.11 -17.01 -17.95
N THR A 57 -8.03 -15.95 -18.77
CA THR A 57 -6.79 -15.21 -18.98
C THR A 57 -6.27 -14.61 -17.67
N LEU A 58 -7.15 -13.99 -16.88
CA LEU A 58 -6.79 -13.42 -15.58
C LEU A 58 -6.29 -14.50 -14.60
N VAL A 59 -6.98 -15.63 -14.50
CA VAL A 59 -6.57 -16.77 -13.66
C VAL A 59 -5.21 -17.31 -14.10
N THR A 60 -4.96 -17.38 -15.40
CA THR A 60 -3.67 -17.81 -15.96
C THR A 60 -2.56 -16.83 -15.57
N TYR A 61 -2.78 -15.52 -15.64
CA TYR A 61 -1.80 -14.53 -15.17
C TYR A 61 -1.42 -14.72 -13.70
N PHE A 62 -2.40 -14.97 -12.82
CA PHE A 62 -2.11 -15.29 -11.42
C PHE A 62 -1.33 -16.60 -11.29
N THR A 63 -1.65 -17.61 -12.09
CA THR A 63 -0.94 -18.89 -12.00
C THR A 63 0.53 -18.77 -12.43
N GLU A 64 0.82 -17.97 -13.45
CA GLU A 64 2.17 -17.74 -13.96
C GLU A 64 3.11 -17.17 -12.89
N MET A 65 2.59 -16.27 -12.06
CA MET A 65 3.27 -15.69 -10.89
C MET A 65 3.67 -16.74 -9.84
N GLY A 66 2.99 -17.89 -9.80
CA GLY A 66 3.28 -19.01 -8.91
C GLY A 66 4.22 -20.07 -9.49
N THR A 67 4.66 -19.92 -10.75
CA THR A 67 5.51 -20.93 -11.40
C THR A 67 6.90 -20.98 -10.78
N THR A 68 7.50 -22.17 -10.78
CA THR A 68 8.85 -22.36 -10.23
C THR A 68 9.88 -21.49 -10.94
N VAL A 69 9.78 -21.34 -12.26
CA VAL A 69 10.68 -20.49 -13.04
C VAL A 69 10.55 -19.03 -12.63
N TYR A 70 9.31 -18.51 -12.55
CA TYR A 70 9.07 -17.14 -12.11
C TYR A 70 9.62 -16.89 -10.71
N ILE A 71 9.31 -17.77 -9.75
CA ILE A 71 9.77 -17.65 -8.37
C ILE A 71 11.30 -17.65 -8.30
N ILE A 72 11.99 -18.55 -9.02
CA ILE A 72 13.46 -18.60 -9.02
C ILE A 72 14.05 -17.30 -9.56
N ILE A 73 13.60 -16.84 -10.74
CA ILE A 73 14.12 -15.62 -11.37
C ILE A 73 13.87 -14.42 -10.47
N ALA A 74 12.63 -14.26 -9.97
CA ALA A 74 12.28 -13.15 -9.09
C ALA A 74 13.06 -13.20 -7.77
N ALA A 75 13.27 -14.39 -7.19
CA ALA A 75 14.05 -14.55 -5.97
C ALA A 75 15.52 -14.19 -6.15
N LEU A 76 16.12 -14.56 -7.30
CA LEU A 76 17.49 -14.18 -7.63
C LEU A 76 17.63 -12.66 -7.78
N ILE A 77 16.70 -12.02 -8.50
CA ILE A 77 16.70 -10.56 -8.69
C ILE A 77 16.55 -9.83 -7.34
N ILE A 78 15.55 -10.21 -6.54
CA ILE A 78 15.31 -9.60 -5.21
C ILE A 78 16.52 -9.80 -4.31
N SER A 79 17.10 -10.99 -4.30
CA SER A 79 18.28 -11.27 -3.48
C SER A 79 19.47 -10.45 -3.96
N ALA A 80 19.72 -10.33 -5.27
CA ALA A 80 20.77 -9.50 -5.82
C ALA A 80 20.61 -8.02 -5.44
N ILE A 81 19.39 -7.49 -5.51
CA ILE A 81 19.05 -6.13 -5.04
C ILE A 81 19.39 -5.97 -3.56
N LEU A 82 18.95 -6.89 -2.70
CA LEU A 82 19.26 -6.85 -1.27
C LEU A 82 20.76 -6.91 -1.00
N TYR A 83 21.50 -7.73 -1.74
CA TYR A 83 22.95 -7.81 -1.66
C TYR A 83 23.64 -6.49 -2.06
N TYR A 84 23.19 -5.88 -3.15
CA TYR A 84 23.71 -4.60 -3.66
C TYR A 84 23.53 -3.48 -2.62
N PHE A 85 22.34 -3.38 -2.04
CA PHE A 85 22.01 -2.39 -1.00
C PHE A 85 22.47 -2.78 0.41
N ARG A 86 23.40 -3.74 0.54
CA ARG A 86 24.01 -4.18 1.81
C ARG A 86 23.05 -4.84 2.82
N TYR A 87 21.85 -5.22 2.42
CA TYR A 87 20.89 -6.02 3.18
C TYR A 87 21.15 -7.54 3.04
N ARG A 88 22.42 -7.96 3.13
CA ARG A 88 22.85 -9.33 2.81
C ARG A 88 22.15 -10.40 3.64
N PHE A 89 21.92 -10.13 4.93
CA PHE A 89 21.22 -11.06 5.82
C PHE A 89 19.78 -11.34 5.35
N LEU A 90 19.04 -10.30 4.94
CA LEU A 90 17.68 -10.43 4.40
C LEU A 90 17.68 -11.21 3.09
N GLY A 91 18.66 -10.97 2.21
CA GLY A 91 18.82 -11.72 0.96
C GLY A 91 19.13 -13.20 1.18
N ILE A 92 20.05 -13.52 2.10
CA ILE A 92 20.38 -14.91 2.46
C ILE A 92 19.16 -15.61 3.06
N TRP A 93 18.47 -14.97 4.00
CA TRP A 93 17.25 -15.50 4.60
C TRP A 93 16.18 -15.78 3.52
N PHE A 94 15.92 -14.80 2.65
CA PHE A 94 14.89 -14.90 1.63
C PHE A 94 15.14 -16.02 0.61
N SER A 95 16.39 -16.15 0.15
CA SER A 95 16.80 -17.24 -0.74
C SER A 95 16.76 -18.59 -0.05
N SER A 96 17.33 -18.69 1.16
CA SER A 96 17.43 -19.97 1.87
C SER A 96 16.06 -20.53 2.25
N GLN A 97 15.11 -19.71 2.70
CA GLN A 97 13.78 -20.20 3.05
C GLN A 97 13.00 -20.72 1.83
N LEU A 98 13.18 -20.12 0.64
CA LEU A 98 12.58 -20.63 -0.61
C LEU A 98 13.18 -21.98 -1.02
N ILE A 99 14.51 -22.10 -0.99
CA ILE A 99 15.21 -23.33 -1.35
C ILE A 99 14.82 -24.45 -0.37
N LEU A 100 14.99 -24.21 0.93
CA LEU A 100 14.73 -25.23 1.94
C LEU A 100 13.23 -25.57 2.04
N GLY A 101 12.34 -24.59 1.91
CA GLY A 101 10.90 -24.78 2.00
C GLY A 101 10.29 -25.45 0.78
N VAL A 102 10.49 -24.89 -0.42
CA VAL A 102 9.88 -25.44 -1.65
C VAL A 102 10.70 -26.58 -2.22
N LEU A 103 11.99 -26.38 -2.47
CA LEU A 103 12.80 -27.37 -3.19
C LEU A 103 13.03 -28.63 -2.37
N LEU A 104 13.31 -28.48 -1.07
CA LEU A 104 13.51 -29.64 -0.18
C LEU A 104 12.21 -30.06 0.50
N GLY A 105 11.54 -29.16 1.23
CA GLY A 105 10.36 -29.50 2.03
C GLY A 105 9.19 -30.00 1.20
N ASN A 106 8.67 -29.16 0.28
CA ASN A 106 7.49 -29.50 -0.54
C ASN A 106 7.74 -30.75 -1.40
N GLN A 107 8.90 -30.83 -2.06
CA GLN A 107 9.22 -31.97 -2.92
C GLN A 107 9.38 -33.27 -2.13
N SER A 108 10.01 -33.23 -0.95
CA SER A 108 10.12 -34.43 -0.10
C SER A 108 8.73 -34.99 0.24
N ILE A 109 7.79 -34.13 0.61
CA ILE A 109 6.42 -34.56 0.92
C ILE A 109 5.73 -35.11 -0.34
N LYS A 110 5.93 -34.50 -1.51
CA LYS A 110 5.40 -35.03 -2.78
C LYS A 110 5.88 -36.46 -3.06
N TYR A 111 7.15 -36.74 -2.84
CA TYR A 111 7.72 -38.08 -3.05
C TYR A 111 7.31 -39.09 -1.98
N ILE A 112 6.89 -38.64 -0.79
CA ILE A 112 6.35 -39.51 0.26
C ILE A 112 4.88 -39.84 -0.04
N VAL A 113 4.05 -38.83 -0.29
CA VAL A 113 2.59 -38.98 -0.44
C VAL A 113 2.20 -39.53 -1.80
N LYS A 114 2.93 -39.17 -2.87
CA LYS A 114 2.72 -39.65 -4.24
C LYS A 114 1.28 -39.55 -4.76
N ARG A 115 0.54 -38.53 -4.33
CA ARG A 115 -0.86 -38.35 -4.72
C ARG A 115 -0.98 -38.06 -6.23
N PRO A 116 -1.80 -38.81 -6.99
CA PRO A 116 -2.07 -38.51 -8.40
C PRO A 116 -2.88 -37.21 -8.52
N ARG A 117 -2.79 -36.53 -9.67
CA ARG A 117 -3.57 -35.31 -9.96
C ARG A 117 -5.06 -35.63 -10.21
N PRO A 118 -5.94 -34.60 -10.20
CA PRO A 118 -7.33 -34.75 -10.63
C PRO A 118 -7.42 -35.42 -12.01
N SER A 119 -8.15 -36.54 -12.08
CA SER A 119 -8.44 -37.26 -13.33
C SER A 119 -9.91 -37.20 -13.73
N PHE A 120 -10.78 -36.70 -12.84
CA PHE A 120 -12.21 -36.55 -13.06
C PHE A 120 -12.56 -35.31 -13.91
N ILE A 121 -11.55 -34.51 -14.24
CA ILE A 121 -11.64 -33.26 -14.99
C ILE A 121 -10.47 -33.23 -15.98
N GLN A 122 -10.72 -32.76 -17.21
CA GLN A 122 -9.65 -32.49 -18.18
C GLN A 122 -8.96 -31.16 -17.83
N PRO A 123 -7.66 -31.13 -17.51
CA PRO A 123 -6.99 -29.92 -17.07
C PRO A 123 -6.83 -28.91 -18.21
N LEU A 124 -6.89 -27.61 -17.90
CA LEU A 124 -6.69 -26.53 -18.88
C LEU A 124 -5.22 -26.33 -19.24
N ILE A 125 -4.31 -26.82 -18.39
CA ILE A 125 -2.87 -26.77 -18.59
C ILE A 125 -2.25 -28.11 -18.22
N GLU A 126 -1.19 -28.50 -18.90
CA GLU A 126 -0.47 -29.72 -18.55
C GLU A 126 0.41 -29.51 -17.32
N GLN A 127 0.38 -30.45 -16.39
CA GLN A 127 1.30 -30.46 -15.27
C GLN A 127 1.68 -31.87 -14.85
N GLY A 128 2.99 -32.16 -14.87
CA GLY A 128 3.53 -33.44 -14.43
C GLY A 128 3.65 -33.58 -12.90
N GLY A 129 4.09 -34.76 -12.47
CA GLY A 129 4.41 -35.09 -11.08
C GLY A 129 3.19 -35.22 -10.16
N TYR A 130 3.45 -35.35 -8.85
CA TYR A 130 2.43 -35.55 -7.82
C TYR A 130 1.70 -34.26 -7.44
N SER A 131 0.43 -34.38 -7.01
CA SER A 131 -0.43 -33.23 -6.71
C SER A 131 -0.20 -32.68 -5.29
N PHE A 132 0.04 -33.52 -4.29
CA PHE A 132 0.05 -33.11 -2.89
C PHE A 132 1.45 -32.89 -2.32
N PRO A 133 1.70 -31.81 -1.56
CA PRO A 133 0.90 -30.58 -1.48
C PRO A 133 1.17 -29.66 -2.69
N SER A 134 0.34 -28.63 -2.89
CA SER A 134 0.52 -27.69 -4.00
C SER A 134 1.79 -26.84 -3.83
N ALA A 135 2.72 -26.94 -4.79
CA ALA A 135 3.95 -26.14 -4.82
C ALA A 135 3.69 -24.67 -5.17
N HIS A 136 2.67 -24.37 -6.00
CA HIS A 136 2.30 -22.97 -6.28
C HIS A 136 1.72 -22.29 -5.03
N SER A 137 0.95 -23.04 -4.23
CA SER A 137 0.38 -22.54 -2.97
C SER A 137 1.45 -22.30 -1.91
N MET A 138 2.35 -23.26 -1.69
CA MET A 138 3.46 -23.06 -0.75
C MET A 138 4.44 -21.99 -1.25
N GLY A 139 4.79 -22.05 -2.53
CA GLY A 139 5.71 -21.12 -3.18
C GLY A 139 5.21 -19.67 -3.17
N SER A 140 3.91 -19.42 -3.39
CA SER A 140 3.35 -18.07 -3.32
C SER A 140 3.48 -17.48 -1.92
N VAL A 141 3.19 -18.26 -0.87
CA VAL A 141 3.37 -17.82 0.52
C VAL A 141 4.83 -17.50 0.81
N LEU A 142 5.76 -18.37 0.42
CA LEU A 142 7.19 -18.15 0.70
C LEU A 142 7.77 -16.97 -0.10
N MET A 143 7.34 -16.78 -1.35
CA MET A 143 7.79 -15.69 -2.21
C MET A 143 7.19 -14.35 -1.77
N TYR A 144 5.87 -14.23 -1.82
CA TYR A 144 5.17 -12.96 -1.57
C TYR A 144 5.07 -12.64 -0.08
N GLY A 145 4.83 -13.65 0.76
CA GLY A 145 4.88 -13.48 2.21
C GLY A 145 6.29 -13.13 2.70
N GLY A 146 7.33 -13.78 2.15
CA GLY A 146 8.72 -13.40 2.44
C GLY A 146 9.03 -11.96 2.04
N LEU A 147 8.60 -11.53 0.85
CA LEU A 147 8.76 -10.14 0.40
C LEU A 147 7.97 -9.16 1.27
N CYS A 148 6.77 -9.53 1.72
CA CYS A 148 5.95 -8.73 2.63
C CYS A 148 6.67 -8.52 3.98
N LEU A 149 7.27 -9.58 4.54
CA LEU A 149 8.09 -9.46 5.76
C LEU A 149 9.31 -8.57 5.55
N ILE A 150 9.98 -8.66 4.40
CA ILE A 150 11.09 -7.75 4.07
C ILE A 150 10.58 -6.30 4.01
N ALA A 151 9.43 -6.05 3.36
CA ALA A 151 8.84 -4.71 3.28
C ALA A 151 8.48 -4.14 4.67
N PHE A 152 8.08 -4.99 5.64
CA PHE A 152 7.80 -4.55 7.00
C PHE A 152 9.02 -3.95 7.72
N TYR A 153 10.26 -4.27 7.32
CA TYR A 153 11.44 -3.58 7.84
C TYR A 153 11.50 -2.11 7.44
N PHE A 154 10.97 -1.77 6.27
CA PHE A 154 11.08 -0.43 5.69
C PHE A 154 9.83 0.42 5.93
N ILE A 155 8.66 -0.21 6.09
CA ILE A 155 7.40 0.48 6.33
C ILE A 155 7.21 0.66 7.84
N ARG A 156 7.09 1.90 8.33
CA ARG A 156 6.77 2.18 9.76
C ARG A 156 5.28 2.35 10.06
N SER A 157 4.48 2.72 9.08
CA SER A 157 3.03 2.91 9.25
C SER A 157 2.32 1.58 9.50
N TYR A 158 1.52 1.54 10.57
CA TYR A 158 0.71 0.36 10.91
C TYR A 158 -0.34 0.06 9.84
N LYS A 159 -1.09 1.07 9.36
CA LYS A 159 -2.12 0.87 8.32
C LYS A 159 -1.51 0.33 7.03
N LYS A 160 -0.35 0.87 6.61
CA LYS A 160 0.35 0.38 5.40
C LYS A 160 0.79 -1.07 5.55
N ARG A 161 1.29 -1.50 6.72
CA ARG A 161 1.63 -2.90 6.96
C ARG A 161 0.40 -3.82 6.90
N GLN A 162 -0.71 -3.40 7.50
CA GLN A 162 -1.96 -4.17 7.43
C GLN A 162 -2.48 -4.33 6.01
N ILE A 163 -2.55 -3.23 5.25
CA ILE A 163 -3.00 -3.25 3.85
C ILE A 163 -2.10 -4.17 3.02
N LEU A 164 -0.78 -4.04 3.15
CA LEU A 164 0.17 -4.89 2.42
C LEU A 164 0.03 -6.37 2.79
N GLY A 165 -0.16 -6.69 4.07
CA GLY A 165 -0.38 -8.05 4.55
C GLY A 165 -1.67 -8.66 3.98
N ILE A 166 -2.77 -7.91 4.00
CA ILE A 166 -4.06 -8.34 3.41
C ILE A 166 -3.92 -8.55 1.90
N ALA A 167 -3.34 -7.59 1.19
CA ALA A 167 -3.12 -7.68 -0.25
C ALA A 167 -2.26 -8.91 -0.63
N THR A 168 -1.21 -9.18 0.17
CA THR A 168 -0.35 -10.35 0.01
C THR A 168 -1.13 -11.65 0.22
N GLY A 169 -2.00 -11.71 1.25
CA GLY A 169 -2.87 -12.85 1.50
C GLY A 169 -3.83 -13.12 0.35
N ILE A 170 -4.48 -12.07 -0.16
CA ILE A 170 -5.38 -12.15 -1.33
C ILE A 170 -4.62 -12.66 -2.55
N LEU A 171 -3.42 -12.13 -2.83
CA LEU A 171 -2.58 -12.59 -3.94
C LEU A 171 -2.23 -14.08 -3.78
N CYS A 172 -1.78 -14.52 -2.61
CA CYS A 172 -1.44 -15.92 -2.37
C CYS A 172 -2.65 -16.84 -2.59
N LEU A 173 -3.83 -16.42 -2.13
CA LEU A 173 -5.09 -17.15 -2.34
C LEU A 173 -5.48 -17.19 -3.81
N ALA A 174 -5.37 -16.09 -4.55
CA ALA A 174 -5.67 -16.04 -5.98
C ALA A 174 -4.76 -17.00 -6.78
N ILE A 175 -3.45 -16.97 -6.52
CA ILE A 175 -2.49 -17.89 -7.14
C ILE A 175 -2.82 -19.34 -6.77
N ALA A 176 -3.15 -19.61 -5.52
CA ALA A 176 -3.44 -20.96 -5.06
C ALA A 176 -4.75 -21.52 -5.66
N LEU A 177 -5.83 -20.75 -5.64
CA LEU A 177 -7.13 -21.15 -6.18
C LEU A 177 -7.12 -21.26 -7.72
N SER A 178 -6.23 -20.53 -8.40
CA SER A 178 -6.03 -20.70 -9.85
C SER A 178 -5.74 -22.16 -10.24
N ARG A 179 -5.10 -22.92 -9.35
CA ARG A 179 -4.72 -24.32 -9.63
C ARG A 179 -5.90 -25.30 -9.55
N VAL A 180 -6.91 -25.00 -8.73
CA VAL A 180 -8.17 -25.75 -8.70
C VAL A 180 -8.97 -25.40 -9.95
N TYR A 181 -9.07 -24.11 -10.27
CA TYR A 181 -9.74 -23.63 -11.46
C TYR A 181 -9.21 -24.27 -12.75
N LEU A 182 -7.88 -24.38 -12.86
CA LEU A 182 -7.20 -24.99 -14.02
C LEU A 182 -7.22 -26.53 -14.01
N GLY A 183 -7.80 -27.16 -12.98
CA GLY A 183 -8.00 -28.62 -12.91
C GLY A 183 -6.74 -29.44 -12.59
N VAL A 184 -5.66 -28.82 -12.11
CA VAL A 184 -4.39 -29.52 -11.87
C VAL A 184 -4.15 -29.93 -10.42
N HIS A 185 -4.91 -29.36 -9.48
CA HIS A 185 -4.79 -29.63 -8.04
C HIS A 185 -6.16 -29.75 -7.40
N TYR A 186 -6.25 -30.60 -6.38
CA TYR A 186 -7.42 -30.67 -5.53
C TYR A 186 -7.44 -29.52 -4.51
N PHE A 187 -8.62 -29.17 -3.99
CA PHE A 187 -8.73 -28.12 -2.98
C PHE A 187 -7.95 -28.45 -1.71
N SER A 188 -7.93 -29.72 -1.28
CA SER A 188 -7.09 -30.16 -0.17
C SER A 188 -5.59 -29.99 -0.41
N ASP A 189 -5.09 -30.13 -1.65
CA ASP A 189 -3.69 -29.85 -2.01
C ASP A 189 -3.34 -28.38 -1.76
N ILE A 190 -4.30 -27.49 -2.03
CA ILE A 190 -4.16 -26.04 -1.87
C ILE A 190 -4.09 -25.67 -0.40
N VAL A 191 -5.05 -26.13 0.39
CA VAL A 191 -5.10 -25.83 1.82
C VAL A 191 -3.85 -26.36 2.51
N ALA A 192 -3.42 -27.59 2.18
CA ALA A 192 -2.18 -28.16 2.70
C ALA A 192 -0.94 -27.34 2.29
N GLY A 193 -0.85 -26.92 1.03
CA GLY A 193 0.27 -26.12 0.53
C GLY A 193 0.35 -24.73 1.18
N LEU A 194 -0.78 -24.03 1.32
CA LEU A 194 -0.86 -22.73 2.01
C LEU A 194 -0.48 -22.88 3.49
N SER A 195 -1.04 -23.88 4.16
CA SER A 195 -0.79 -24.17 5.58
C SER A 195 0.68 -24.44 5.84
N LEU A 196 1.30 -25.31 5.04
CA LEU A 196 2.72 -25.62 5.13
C LEU A 196 3.60 -24.41 4.80
N GLY A 197 3.20 -23.59 3.81
CA GLY A 197 3.88 -22.34 3.47
C GLY A 197 3.85 -21.34 4.61
N VAL A 198 2.70 -21.11 5.25
CA VAL A 198 2.57 -20.19 6.39
C VAL A 198 3.35 -20.71 7.59
N ALA A 199 3.29 -22.02 7.84
CA ALA A 199 4.05 -22.65 8.91
C ALA A 199 5.56 -22.46 8.72
N TRP A 200 6.07 -22.73 7.51
CA TRP A 200 7.47 -22.58 7.17
C TRP A 200 7.93 -21.12 7.20
N LEU A 201 7.14 -20.20 6.64
CA LEU A 201 7.44 -18.78 6.67
C LEU A 201 7.49 -18.24 8.11
N SER A 202 6.54 -18.64 8.96
CA SER A 202 6.50 -18.25 10.37
C SER A 202 7.68 -18.84 11.15
N LEU A 203 8.06 -20.08 10.88
CA LEU A 203 9.24 -20.70 11.50
C LEU A 203 10.52 -19.99 11.06
N SER A 204 10.71 -19.78 9.75
CA SER A 204 11.90 -19.12 9.21
C SER A 204 12.00 -17.65 9.66
N SER A 205 10.88 -16.96 9.90
CA SER A 205 10.89 -15.59 10.40
C SER A 205 11.40 -15.47 11.85
N THR A 206 11.55 -16.57 12.59
CA THR A 206 12.24 -16.55 13.89
C THR A 206 13.72 -16.17 13.77
N LEU A 207 14.32 -16.39 12.60
CA LEU A 207 15.71 -16.01 12.31
C LEU A 207 15.84 -14.52 11.96
N LEU A 208 14.74 -13.86 11.60
CA LEU A 208 14.73 -12.46 11.25
C LEU A 208 14.87 -11.56 12.50
N PRO A 209 15.65 -10.47 12.47
CA PRO A 209 15.68 -9.51 13.56
C PRO A 209 14.31 -8.88 13.80
N ALA A 210 14.01 -8.45 15.03
CA ALA A 210 12.72 -7.83 15.32
C ALA A 210 12.44 -6.65 14.38
N PHE A 211 11.24 -6.63 13.79
CA PHE A 211 10.81 -5.50 12.96
C PHE A 211 10.75 -4.23 13.81
N PRO A 212 11.05 -3.04 13.23
CA PRO A 212 10.75 -1.78 13.87
C PRO A 212 9.27 -1.76 14.28
N ARG A 213 8.94 -1.25 15.48
CA ARG A 213 7.55 -1.14 15.91
C ARG A 213 6.79 -0.30 14.89
N ALA A 214 5.67 -0.84 14.42
CA ALA A 214 4.76 -0.06 13.60
C ALA A 214 4.19 1.06 14.47
N ILE A 215 4.22 2.29 13.97
CA ILE A 215 3.64 3.45 14.62
C ILE A 215 2.17 3.47 14.17
N LYS A 216 1.24 3.56 15.13
CA LYS A 216 -0.17 3.78 14.80
C LYS A 216 -0.24 5.12 14.10
N ASP A 217 -0.84 5.14 12.91
CA ASP A 217 -1.07 6.40 12.22
C ASP A 217 -2.13 7.15 13.03
N GLU A 218 -1.67 8.10 13.85
CA GLU A 218 -2.52 9.04 14.56
C GLU A 218 -3.30 9.83 13.50
N PRO A 219 -4.61 10.07 13.67
CA PRO A 219 -5.33 10.98 12.78
C PRO A 219 -4.57 12.31 12.74
N ALA A 220 -4.47 12.92 11.55
CA ALA A 220 -3.89 14.25 11.41
C ALA A 220 -4.52 15.14 12.50
N ASP A 221 -3.68 15.84 13.25
CA ASP A 221 -4.12 16.77 14.28
C ASP A 221 -5.18 17.69 13.65
N PRO A 222 -6.39 17.81 14.23
CA PRO A 222 -7.42 18.71 13.69
C PRO A 222 -6.93 20.16 13.51
N ASP A 223 -5.84 20.57 14.19
CA ASP A 223 -5.21 21.87 14.03
C ASP A 223 -4.47 22.03 12.66
N ASP A 224 -3.95 20.94 12.09
CA ASP A 224 -3.24 20.98 10.80
C ASP A 224 -4.23 21.18 9.63
N SER A 225 -5.48 20.71 9.79
CA SER A 225 -6.58 21.04 8.88
C SER A 225 -7.03 22.49 8.97
N GLN A 226 -6.94 23.13 10.15
CA GLN A 226 -7.22 24.55 10.30
C GLN A 226 -6.10 25.40 9.70
N ALA A 227 -4.83 24.99 9.83
CA ALA A 227 -3.70 25.67 9.23
C ALA A 227 -3.75 25.68 7.69
N THR A 228 -4.23 24.60 7.05
CA THR A 228 -4.47 24.58 5.60
C THR A 228 -5.68 25.41 5.18
N ALA A 229 -6.79 25.38 5.94
CA ALA A 229 -7.96 26.20 5.66
C ALA A 229 -7.65 27.71 5.78
N THR A 230 -6.85 28.10 6.78
CA THR A 230 -6.47 29.50 7.00
C THR A 230 -5.59 30.03 5.86
N LYS A 231 -4.74 29.20 5.27
CA LYS A 231 -3.90 29.59 4.11
C LYS A 231 -4.73 29.76 2.84
N ASP A 232 -5.71 28.88 2.60
CA ASP A 232 -6.61 29.00 1.46
C ASP A 232 -7.57 30.21 1.61
N ASP A 233 -8.03 30.48 2.83
CA ASP A 233 -8.85 31.65 3.14
C ASP A 233 -8.06 32.97 3.03
N GLN A 234 -6.78 32.99 3.45
CA GLN A 234 -5.88 34.14 3.27
C GLN A 234 -5.56 34.39 1.78
N ALA A 235 -5.28 33.34 1.00
CA ALA A 235 -5.05 33.46 -0.44
C ALA A 235 -6.32 33.96 -1.19
N ARG A 236 -7.51 33.54 -0.74
CA ARG A 236 -8.79 34.01 -1.28
C ARG A 236 -9.09 35.46 -0.88
N ALA A 237 -8.69 35.89 0.32
CA ALA A 237 -8.82 37.27 0.79
C ALA A 237 -7.87 38.22 0.03
N GLU A 238 -6.63 37.80 -0.27
CA GLU A 238 -5.69 38.57 -1.08
C GLU A 238 -6.18 38.73 -2.53
N GLN A 239 -6.72 37.69 -3.14
CA GLN A 239 -7.35 37.79 -4.48
C GLN A 239 -8.60 38.69 -4.50
N THR A 240 -9.29 38.85 -3.38
CA THR A 240 -10.47 39.72 -3.27
C THR A 240 -10.05 41.18 -3.08
N LYS A 241 -8.96 41.45 -2.36
CA LYS A 241 -8.37 42.80 -2.24
C LYS A 241 -7.80 43.31 -3.55
N GLU A 242 -7.17 42.45 -4.36
CA GLU A 242 -6.60 42.85 -5.65
C GLU A 242 -7.66 43.22 -6.71
N LYS A 243 -8.90 42.72 -6.58
CA LYS A 243 -10.03 43.07 -7.47
C LYS A 243 -10.84 44.29 -7.01
N SER A 244 -10.47 44.91 -5.90
CA SER A 244 -11.16 46.05 -5.29
C SER A 244 -10.26 47.29 -5.28
N GLY A 245 -9.75 47.69 -6.45
CA GLY A 245 -9.13 49.01 -6.62
C GLY A 245 -10.19 50.13 -6.66
N PRO A 246 -9.84 51.38 -6.28
CA PRO A 246 -10.78 52.49 -6.18
C PRO A 246 -11.40 52.81 -7.54
N LYS A 247 -12.74 52.94 -7.59
CA LYS A 247 -13.45 53.41 -8.78
C LYS A 247 -13.39 54.93 -8.84
N LEU A 248 -12.73 55.46 -9.86
CA LEU A 248 -12.70 56.90 -10.17
C LEU A 248 -14.07 57.31 -10.73
N HIS A 249 -14.74 58.27 -10.09
CA HIS A 249 -15.90 58.95 -10.66
C HIS A 249 -15.50 60.37 -11.06
N VAL A 250 -15.54 60.69 -12.36
CA VAL A 250 -15.29 62.04 -12.88
C VAL A 250 -16.63 62.76 -12.97
N ILE A 251 -16.80 63.81 -12.17
CA ILE A 251 -17.98 64.70 -12.26
C ILE A 251 -17.54 65.96 -13.00
N GLN A 252 -18.15 66.23 -14.15
CA GLN A 252 -17.87 67.41 -14.96
C GLN A 252 -18.86 68.53 -14.59
N SER A 253 -18.41 69.57 -13.87
CA SER A 253 -19.20 70.79 -13.68
C SER A 253 -18.88 71.79 -14.78
N LYS A 254 -19.89 72.15 -15.59
CA LYS A 254 -19.75 73.15 -16.66
C LYS A 254 -20.03 74.54 -16.10
N SER A 255 -19.09 75.47 -16.22
CA SER A 255 -19.26 76.88 -15.85
C SER A 255 -19.77 77.68 -17.07
N GLU A 256 -20.75 78.57 -16.89
CA GLU A 256 -21.38 79.37 -17.97
C GLU A 256 -20.90 80.83 -18.03
N ASP A 257 -19.71 81.15 -17.50
CA ASP A 257 -19.14 82.52 -17.56
C ASP A 257 -18.00 82.61 -18.60
N PRO A 258 -18.10 83.47 -19.64
CA PRO A 258 -17.15 83.51 -20.76
C PRO A 258 -15.87 84.26 -20.37
N GLY A 259 -15.03 83.57 -19.59
CA GLY A 259 -13.70 84.05 -19.19
C GLY A 259 -12.89 83.05 -18.35
N THR A 260 -13.46 81.91 -17.98
CA THR A 260 -12.83 80.96 -17.04
C THR A 260 -12.65 79.58 -17.68
N GLN A 261 -11.47 78.96 -17.55
CA GLN A 261 -11.23 77.58 -18.02
C GLN A 261 -11.95 76.54 -17.15
N ASP A 262 -12.48 75.50 -17.80
CA ASP A 262 -13.09 74.33 -17.14
C ASP A 262 -12.12 73.68 -16.13
N ARG A 263 -12.57 73.50 -14.88
CA ARG A 263 -11.80 72.76 -13.85
C ARG A 263 -12.35 71.33 -13.73
N PHE A 264 -11.46 70.34 -13.81
CA PHE A 264 -11.76 68.95 -13.47
C PHE A 264 -11.49 68.72 -11.99
N ILE A 265 -12.52 68.38 -11.21
CA ILE A 265 -12.34 67.94 -9.82
C ILE A 265 -12.51 66.42 -9.82
N THR A 266 -11.46 65.73 -9.39
CA THR A 266 -11.48 64.28 -9.20
C THR A 266 -11.52 64.05 -7.69
N SER A 267 -12.64 63.56 -7.15
CA SER A 267 -12.71 63.20 -5.73
C SER A 267 -12.64 61.67 -5.59
N LEU A 268 -11.71 61.21 -4.76
CA LEU A 268 -11.63 59.83 -4.31
C LEU A 268 -12.52 59.69 -3.08
N ASP A 269 -13.54 58.83 -3.17
CA ASP A 269 -14.40 58.51 -2.04
C ASP A 269 -13.71 57.42 -1.21
N THR A 270 -12.75 57.84 -0.39
CA THR A 270 -12.04 56.99 0.58
C THR A 270 -11.98 57.71 1.92
N ALA A 271 -12.10 56.99 3.03
CA ALA A 271 -11.99 57.53 4.39
C ALA A 271 -10.65 58.25 4.66
N GLU A 272 -9.61 57.99 3.87
CA GLU A 272 -8.31 58.71 3.89
C GLU A 272 -8.35 60.10 3.20
N GLY A 273 -9.40 60.42 2.43
CA GLY A 273 -9.53 61.69 1.71
C GLY A 273 -10.13 62.83 2.54
N GLN A 274 -10.76 62.52 3.67
CA GLN A 274 -11.27 63.52 4.63
C GLN A 274 -10.15 64.03 5.56
N ASP A 275 -9.22 63.17 5.97
CA ASP A 275 -8.06 63.55 6.79
C ASP A 275 -7.11 64.53 6.07
N LEU A 276 -6.93 64.37 4.75
CA LEU A 276 -6.04 65.23 3.98
C LEU A 276 -6.61 66.64 3.72
N ALA A 277 -7.94 66.80 3.76
CA ALA A 277 -8.60 68.10 3.62
C ALA A 277 -8.50 68.92 4.91
N ASP A 278 -8.62 68.27 6.08
CA ASP A 278 -8.50 68.90 7.40
C ASP A 278 -7.05 69.32 7.73
N ASP A 279 -6.05 68.63 7.16
CA ASP A 279 -4.63 68.96 7.34
C ASP A 279 -4.14 70.09 6.41
N LEU A 280 -4.78 70.29 5.25
CA LEU A 280 -4.45 71.41 4.34
C LEU A 280 -5.05 72.75 4.81
N GLU A 281 -6.20 72.74 5.50
CA GLU A 281 -6.79 73.94 6.12
C GLU A 281 -5.92 74.49 7.28
N LYS A 282 -5.06 73.65 7.88
CA LYS A 282 -4.13 74.04 8.96
C LYS A 282 -2.78 74.60 8.47
N LEU A 283 -2.45 74.46 7.19
CA LEU A 283 -1.16 74.92 6.65
C LEU A 283 -1.20 76.33 6.03
N GLU A 284 -2.39 76.93 5.86
CA GLU A 284 -2.54 78.32 5.39
C GLU A 284 -2.63 79.37 6.52
N ALA A 285 -2.46 78.98 7.77
CA ALA A 285 -2.54 79.88 8.93
C ALA A 285 -1.37 79.65 9.90
N GLU A 286 -0.19 80.23 9.62
CA GLU A 286 0.53 81.10 10.58
C GLU A 286 1.86 81.66 10.00
N PRO A 287 2.33 82.84 10.47
CA PRO A 287 3.30 83.68 9.77
C PRO A 287 4.78 83.51 10.22
N ASP A 288 5.70 83.84 9.29
CA ASP A 288 7.13 84.17 9.48
C ASP A 288 7.28 85.32 10.50
N PRO A 289 8.25 85.35 11.47
CA PRO A 289 9.65 85.73 11.16
C PRO A 289 10.79 85.34 12.17
N SER A 290 12.03 85.43 11.65
CA SER A 290 13.25 86.07 12.22
C SER A 290 13.93 85.61 13.52
N ASP A 291 15.24 85.92 13.53
CA ASP A 291 16.20 86.02 14.65
C ASP A 291 16.74 84.70 15.21
N ASP A 292 18.03 84.54 15.48
CA ASP A 292 19.22 85.35 15.29
C ASP A 292 20.41 84.45 15.70
N ASN A 293 21.61 84.76 15.19
CA ASN A 293 22.91 84.85 15.89
C ASN A 293 23.19 83.94 17.11
N GLU A 294 24.37 83.43 17.40
CA GLU A 294 25.76 83.64 16.97
C GLU A 294 26.59 82.60 17.76
N ASP A 295 27.83 82.40 17.31
CA ASP A 295 28.99 81.77 17.97
C ASP A 295 29.10 80.24 18.13
#